data_AF-A0A9E3SRG2-F1
#
_entry.id   AF-A0A9E3SRG2-F1
#
_cell.length_a   1.000
_cell.length_b   1.000
_cell.length_c   1.000
_cell.angle_alpha   90.00
_cell.angle_beta   90.00
_cell.angle_gamma   90.00
#
_symmetry.space_group_name_H-M   'P 1'
#
loop_
_entity.id
_entity.type
_entity.pdbx_description
1 polymer ?
#
loop_
_entity_poly.entity_id
_entity_poly.type
_entity_poly.pdbx_seq_one_letter_code
_entity_poly.pdbx_strand_id
1 'polypeptide(L)'
;MSATNVDPNTLDTPVAIPGRIGFRIPNPLREVWNYVWTIGLALVLFGVLLAILGKDPLKAYTAIYDGALRDSYGWSEVVVKMIPFILTALAVAIPARLGLINVGGEGQIYIGAIFASFIALKFGELPPIVLIPLLVAAGALGGALWGAVVGLTRAIAGLNETISSLLLNYIAILIVDMLVHGPWKDPSGPNWAYTAEFPVNAHLATFGGSRISLGIIFALVSVALYFWLFRFTRWGYKMRVTGGNPEAASLLRHPGQSVYDRRLDAWRGLRWNCGDGGSHRDSVAAARWNF
;
A
#
# COMPACT_ATOMS: atom_id res chain seq x y z
N MET A 1 -27.10 44.97 4.76
CA MET A 1 -25.68 44.80 5.14
C MET A 1 -25.58 45.01 6.65
N SER A 2 -25.70 43.96 7.47
CA SER A 2 -25.32 44.07 8.88
C SER A 2 -23.96 43.40 9.03
N ALA A 3 -22.95 44.21 9.34
CA ALA A 3 -21.69 43.71 9.85
C ALA A 3 -22.00 43.05 11.20
N THR A 4 -21.75 41.76 11.32
CA THR A 4 -21.73 41.09 12.61
C THR A 4 -20.61 41.74 13.44
N ASN A 5 -21.01 42.51 14.45
CA ASN A 5 -20.12 43.03 15.49
C ASN A 5 -19.41 41.84 16.15
N VAL A 6 -18.17 41.58 15.72
CA VAL A 6 -17.26 40.73 16.48
C VAL A 6 -16.76 41.60 17.63
N ASP A 7 -17.15 41.24 18.84
CA ASP A 7 -16.78 41.96 20.07
C ASP A 7 -15.24 42.01 20.19
N PRO A 8 -14.61 43.19 20.23
CA PRO A 8 -13.15 43.31 20.30
C PRO A 8 -12.53 42.63 21.53
N ASN A 9 -13.31 42.37 22.58
CA ASN A 9 -12.84 41.67 23.78
C ASN A 9 -12.71 40.14 23.59
N THR A 10 -13.19 39.58 22.48
CA THR A 10 -13.03 38.14 22.18
C THR A 10 -11.65 37.79 21.62
N LEU A 11 -10.92 38.78 21.10
CA LEU A 11 -9.59 38.60 20.53
C LEU A 11 -8.49 38.46 21.59
N ASP A 12 -8.75 38.87 22.83
CA ASP A 12 -7.80 38.81 23.94
C ASP A 12 -7.97 37.57 24.82
N THR A 13 -8.89 36.65 24.48
CA THR A 13 -8.94 35.37 25.17
C THR A 13 -7.71 34.54 24.77
N PRO A 14 -6.82 34.18 25.72
CA PRO A 14 -5.70 33.32 25.39
C PRO A 14 -6.28 32.00 24.89
N VAL A 15 -6.11 31.72 23.60
CA VAL A 15 -6.41 30.40 23.03
C VAL A 15 -5.63 29.41 23.86
N ALA A 16 -6.33 28.59 24.65
CA ALA A 16 -5.71 27.57 25.46
C ALA A 16 -5.04 26.58 24.50
N ILE A 17 -3.74 26.75 24.27
CA ILE A 17 -2.95 25.79 23.52
C ILE A 17 -2.95 24.52 24.37
N PRO A 18 -3.57 23.42 23.92
CA PRO A 18 -3.53 22.18 24.67
C PRO A 18 -2.07 21.85 24.95
N GLY A 19 -1.77 21.61 26.23
CA GLY A 19 -0.40 21.53 26.75
C GLY A 19 0.50 20.68 25.86
N ARG A 20 1.76 21.12 25.72
CA ARG A 20 2.83 20.45 24.97
C ARG A 20 2.55 18.95 24.87
N ILE A 21 2.29 18.46 23.65
CA ILE A 21 2.27 17.03 23.38
C ILE A 21 3.67 16.54 23.75
N GLY A 22 3.81 16.03 24.97
CA GLY A 22 5.08 15.55 25.46
C GLY A 22 5.48 14.38 24.60
N PHE A 23 6.43 14.59 23.70
CA PHE A 23 7.10 13.49 23.01
C PHE A 23 7.86 12.71 24.08
N ARG A 24 7.17 11.77 24.73
CA ARG A 24 7.75 10.90 25.72
C ARG A 24 8.61 9.93 24.92
N ILE A 25 9.93 10.14 24.92
CA ILE A 25 10.86 9.21 24.30
C ILE A 25 10.58 7.84 24.96
N PRO A 26 10.03 6.88 24.22
CA PRO A 26 9.72 5.58 24.77
C PRO A 26 11.02 4.93 25.24
N ASN A 27 10.97 4.26 26.39
CA ASN A 27 12.15 3.56 26.91
C ASN A 27 12.56 2.47 25.90
N PRO A 28 13.76 2.52 25.30
CA PRO A 28 14.18 1.58 24.27
C PRO A 28 14.13 0.12 24.74
N LEU A 29 14.39 -0.14 26.03
CA LEU A 29 14.28 -1.47 26.62
C LEU A 29 12.85 -1.99 26.61
N ARG A 30 11.86 -1.11 26.86
CA ARG A 30 10.45 -1.49 26.83
C ARG A 30 9.98 -1.78 25.41
N GLU A 31 10.48 -1.05 24.42
CA GLU A 31 10.15 -1.31 23.02
C GLU A 31 10.73 -2.63 22.54
N VAL A 32 12.03 -2.88 22.78
CA VAL A 32 12.68 -4.16 22.46
C VAL A 32 11.94 -5.31 23.13
N TRP A 33 11.59 -5.17 24.40
CA TRP A 33 10.80 -6.18 25.12
C TRP A 33 9.44 -6.44 24.47
N ASN A 34 8.72 -5.39 24.08
CA ASN A 34 7.44 -5.53 23.39
C ASN A 34 7.60 -6.30 22.06
N TYR A 35 8.65 -6.04 21.28
CA TYR A 35 8.93 -6.78 20.05
C TYR A 35 9.28 -8.24 20.34
N VAL A 36 10.15 -8.50 21.32
CA VAL A 36 10.57 -9.87 21.66
C VAL A 36 9.38 -10.71 22.12
N TRP A 37 8.52 -10.19 22.99
CA TRP A 37 7.35 -10.96 23.44
C TRP A 37 6.28 -11.13 22.39
N THR A 38 6.05 -10.15 21.53
CA THR A 38 5.05 -10.30 20.45
C THR A 38 5.50 -11.34 19.43
N ILE A 39 6.79 -11.34 19.06
CA ILE A 39 7.36 -12.37 18.18
C ILE A 39 7.33 -13.74 18.87
N GLY A 40 7.75 -13.82 20.13
CA GLY A 40 7.72 -15.05 20.92
C GLY A 40 6.30 -15.64 21.03
N LEU A 41 5.31 -14.80 21.34
CA LEU A 41 3.91 -15.21 21.41
C LEU A 41 3.39 -15.70 20.05
N ALA A 42 3.73 -15.02 18.96
CA ALA A 42 3.35 -15.45 17.62
C ALA A 42 3.93 -16.83 17.27
N LEU A 43 5.20 -17.08 17.59
CA LEU A 43 5.83 -18.39 17.41
C LEU A 43 5.18 -19.45 18.31
N VAL A 44 4.85 -19.14 19.56
CA VAL A 44 4.16 -20.10 20.43
C VAL A 44 2.78 -20.45 19.86
N LEU A 45 1.99 -19.45 19.47
CA LEU A 45 0.65 -19.65 18.91
C LEU A 45 0.69 -20.46 17.59
N PHE A 46 1.62 -20.14 16.69
CA PHE A 46 1.82 -20.91 15.46
C PHE A 46 2.25 -22.35 15.75
N GLY A 47 3.09 -22.56 16.77
CA GLY A 47 3.53 -23.89 17.17
C GLY A 47 2.39 -24.72 17.77
N VAL A 48 1.55 -24.10 18.60
CA VAL A 48 0.32 -24.73 19.11
C VAL A 48 -0.60 -25.12 17.96
N LEU A 49 -0.79 -24.25 16.97
CA LEU A 49 -1.59 -24.56 15.78
C LEU A 49 -1.02 -25.77 15.03
N LEU A 50 0.29 -25.82 14.79
CA LEU A 50 0.94 -26.98 14.15
C LEU A 50 0.74 -28.27 14.95
N ALA A 51 0.88 -28.21 16.28
CA ALA A 51 0.65 -29.35 17.15
C ALA A 51 -0.80 -29.85 17.10
N ILE A 52 -1.78 -28.95 17.04
CA ILE A 52 -3.21 -29.30 16.85
C ILE A 52 -3.42 -30.00 15.49
N LEU A 53 -2.70 -29.59 14.45
CA LEU A 53 -2.71 -30.24 13.13
C LEU A 53 -1.90 -31.56 13.09
N GLY A 54 -1.36 -32.01 14.22
CA GLY A 54 -0.53 -33.23 14.32
C GLY A 54 0.84 -33.09 13.67
N LYS A 55 1.32 -31.86 13.42
CA LYS A 55 2.64 -31.57 12.87
C LYS A 55 3.60 -31.17 13.98
N ASP A 56 4.84 -31.64 13.89
CA ASP A 56 5.90 -31.28 14.83
C ASP A 56 6.35 -29.81 14.62
N PRO A 57 6.12 -28.91 15.59
CA PRO A 57 6.47 -27.50 15.45
C PRO A 57 7.97 -27.25 15.31
N LEU A 58 8.81 -28.04 16.00
CA LEU A 58 10.26 -27.87 15.96
C LEU A 58 10.82 -28.20 14.58
N LYS A 59 10.28 -29.25 13.94
CA LYS A 59 10.63 -29.58 12.54
C LYS A 59 10.20 -28.48 11.57
N ALA A 60 9.03 -27.87 11.78
CA ALA A 60 8.59 -26.75 10.96
C ALA A 60 9.51 -25.53 11.11
N TYR A 61 9.92 -25.19 12.34
CA TYR A 61 10.83 -24.07 12.58
C TYR A 61 12.23 -24.28 12.02
N THR A 62 12.77 -25.48 12.17
CA THR A 62 14.05 -25.82 11.56
C THR A 62 13.97 -25.78 10.04
N ALA A 63 12.88 -26.25 9.43
CA ALA A 63 12.67 -26.12 7.98
C ALA A 63 12.56 -24.66 7.51
N ILE A 64 11.89 -23.79 8.26
CA ILE A 64 11.81 -22.35 7.96
C ILE A 64 13.21 -21.72 8.02
N TYR A 65 13.97 -22.04 9.06
CA TYR A 65 15.34 -21.54 9.23
C TYR A 65 16.26 -22.03 8.09
N ASP A 66 16.21 -23.32 7.79
CA ASP A 66 17.01 -23.96 6.75
C ASP A 66 16.68 -23.42 5.36
N GLY A 67 15.39 -23.17 5.07
CA GLY A 67 14.96 -22.67 3.77
C GLY A 67 15.21 -21.18 3.54
N ALA A 68 15.37 -20.37 4.60
CA ALA A 68 15.44 -18.92 4.48
C ALA A 68 16.79 -18.30 4.89
N LEU A 69 17.44 -18.81 5.94
CA LEU A 69 18.55 -18.10 6.60
C LEU A 69 19.85 -18.91 6.68
N ARG A 70 19.80 -20.22 6.45
CA ARG A 70 20.94 -21.12 6.66
C ARG A 70 22.07 -20.92 5.65
N ASP A 71 21.74 -20.77 4.36
CA ASP A 71 22.73 -20.71 3.29
C ASP A 71 22.54 -19.49 2.39
N SER A 72 23.52 -19.26 1.51
CA SER A 72 23.49 -18.14 0.56
C SER A 72 22.30 -18.22 -0.41
N TYR A 73 21.83 -19.44 -0.70
CA TYR A 73 20.65 -19.68 -1.52
C TYR A 73 19.38 -19.18 -0.84
N GLY A 74 19.13 -19.56 0.42
CA GLY A 74 17.99 -19.08 1.21
C GLY A 74 17.97 -17.56 1.32
N TRP A 75 19.13 -16.94 1.60
CA TRP A 75 19.26 -15.49 1.60
C TRP A 75 18.92 -14.86 0.24
N SER A 76 19.36 -15.47 -0.86
CA SER A 76 19.02 -15.00 -2.20
C SER A 76 17.51 -15.04 -2.46
N GLU A 77 16.82 -16.09 -2.00
CA GLU A 77 15.37 -16.23 -2.09
C GLU A 77 14.62 -15.19 -1.28
N VAL A 78 15.10 -14.88 -0.06
CA VAL A 78 14.53 -13.80 0.76
C VAL A 78 14.64 -12.46 0.02
N VAL A 79 15.81 -12.15 -0.55
CA VAL A 79 16.01 -10.90 -1.31
C VAL A 79 15.10 -10.84 -2.53
N VAL A 80 14.98 -11.92 -3.30
CA VAL A 80 14.10 -11.98 -4.47
C VAL A 80 12.65 -11.69 -4.10
N LYS A 81 12.15 -12.30 -3.02
CA LYS A 81 10.79 -12.05 -2.53
C LYS A 81 10.60 -10.64 -1.97
N MET A 82 11.66 -10.04 -1.44
CA MET A 82 11.62 -8.68 -0.86
C MET A 82 11.46 -7.58 -1.93
N ILE A 83 11.95 -7.79 -3.15
CA ILE A 83 11.87 -6.82 -4.26
C ILE A 83 10.43 -6.34 -4.52
N PRO A 84 9.45 -7.21 -4.83
CA PRO A 84 8.08 -6.78 -5.06
C PRO A 84 7.43 -6.17 -3.80
N PHE A 85 7.81 -6.61 -2.59
CA PHE A 85 7.31 -6.01 -1.35
C PHE A 85 7.79 -4.58 -1.14
N ILE A 86 9.04 -4.26 -1.50
CA ILE A 86 9.54 -2.88 -1.44
C ILE A 86 8.74 -2.00 -2.42
N LEU A 87 8.54 -2.47 -3.66
CA LEU A 87 7.82 -1.72 -4.68
C LEU A 87 6.35 -1.48 -4.29
N THR A 88 5.66 -2.49 -3.74
CA THR A 88 4.29 -2.30 -3.25
C THR A 88 4.22 -1.44 -2.01
N ALA A 89 5.17 -1.56 -1.08
CA ALA A 89 5.26 -0.66 0.07
C ALA A 89 5.36 0.80 -0.36
N LEU A 90 6.14 1.10 -1.42
CA LEU A 90 6.21 2.45 -2.00
C LEU A 90 4.88 2.90 -2.63
N ALA A 91 4.19 1.99 -3.34
CA ALA A 91 2.88 2.27 -3.93
C ALA A 91 1.80 2.60 -2.88
N VAL A 92 1.96 2.09 -1.65
CA VAL A 92 1.09 2.42 -0.50
C VAL A 92 1.59 3.67 0.24
N ALA A 93 2.91 3.84 0.36
CA ALA A 93 3.51 4.95 1.10
C ALA A 93 3.19 6.32 0.50
N ILE A 94 3.12 6.44 -0.84
CA ILE A 94 2.84 7.72 -1.51
C ILE A 94 1.42 8.24 -1.17
N PRO A 95 0.33 7.48 -1.39
CA PRO A 95 -1.02 7.88 -0.97
C PRO A 95 -1.15 8.11 0.54
N ALA A 96 -0.44 7.33 1.36
CA ALA A 96 -0.46 7.51 2.82
C ALA A 96 0.01 8.91 3.25
N ARG A 97 0.89 9.57 2.48
CA ARG A 97 1.29 10.97 2.73
C ARG A 97 0.16 11.97 2.52
N LEU A 98 -0.89 11.60 1.78
CA LEU A 98 -2.10 12.39 1.55
C LEU A 98 -3.24 12.02 2.52
N GLY A 99 -3.00 11.12 3.47
CA GLY A 99 -4.05 10.58 4.34
C GLY A 99 -4.93 9.52 3.67
N LEU A 100 -4.52 9.03 2.50
CA LEU A 100 -5.25 7.99 1.76
C LEU A 100 -4.70 6.61 2.12
N ILE A 101 -5.60 5.64 2.25
CA ILE A 101 -5.25 4.24 2.48
C ILE A 101 -5.42 3.49 1.16
N ASN A 102 -4.33 2.90 0.66
CA ASN A 102 -4.31 2.08 -0.54
C ASN A 102 -3.97 0.64 -0.16
N VAL A 103 -4.86 -0.31 -0.48
CA VAL A 103 -4.64 -1.75 -0.27
C VAL A 103 -4.48 -2.48 -1.62
N GLY A 104 -4.54 -1.74 -2.73
CA GLY A 104 -4.54 -2.26 -4.10
C GLY A 104 -3.17 -2.59 -4.70
N GLY A 105 -2.11 -2.63 -3.89
CA GLY A 105 -0.75 -2.87 -4.38
C GLY A 105 -0.59 -4.23 -5.06
N GLU A 106 -1.32 -5.24 -4.56
CA GLU A 106 -1.36 -6.58 -5.15
C GLU A 106 -1.93 -6.57 -6.57
N GLY A 107 -3.09 -5.93 -6.79
CA GLY A 107 -3.69 -5.80 -8.12
C GLY A 107 -2.80 -5.04 -9.10
N GLN A 108 -2.07 -4.02 -8.62
CA GLN A 108 -1.09 -3.32 -9.44
C GLN A 108 0.07 -4.23 -9.89
N ILE A 109 0.54 -5.16 -9.03
CA ILE A 109 1.51 -6.18 -9.44
C ILE A 109 0.91 -7.05 -10.54
N TYR A 110 -0.30 -7.59 -10.35
CA TYR A 110 -0.91 -8.50 -11.33
C TYR A 110 -1.12 -7.84 -12.70
N ILE A 111 -1.68 -6.62 -12.75
CA ILE A 111 -1.87 -5.91 -14.02
C ILE A 111 -0.54 -5.47 -14.62
N GLY A 112 0.43 -5.05 -13.81
CA GLY A 112 1.78 -4.79 -14.29
C GLY A 112 2.43 -6.04 -14.90
N ALA A 113 2.26 -7.20 -14.26
CA ALA A 113 2.74 -8.48 -14.76
C ALA A 113 2.06 -8.86 -16.08
N ILE A 114 0.76 -8.61 -16.26
CA ILE A 114 0.06 -8.81 -17.53
C ILE A 114 0.73 -7.97 -18.63
N PHE A 115 0.92 -6.67 -18.41
CA PHE A 115 1.50 -5.79 -19.43
C PHE A 115 2.93 -6.20 -19.80
N ALA A 116 3.75 -6.55 -18.81
CA ALA A 116 5.10 -7.07 -19.05
C ALA A 116 5.05 -8.42 -19.80
N SER A 117 4.20 -9.35 -19.38
CA SER A 117 4.06 -10.67 -20.00
C SER A 117 3.60 -10.57 -21.45
N PHE A 118 2.68 -9.65 -21.77
CA PHE A 118 2.26 -9.40 -23.14
C PHE A 118 3.43 -9.01 -24.04
N ILE A 119 4.31 -8.12 -23.56
CA ILE A 119 5.52 -7.73 -24.29
C ILE A 119 6.49 -8.91 -24.41
N ALA A 120 6.70 -9.69 -23.35
CA ALA A 120 7.59 -10.84 -23.36
C ALA A 120 7.14 -11.92 -24.36
N LEU A 121 5.83 -12.22 -24.40
CA LEU A 121 5.25 -13.23 -25.29
C LEU A 121 5.23 -12.77 -26.75
N LYS A 122 4.98 -11.47 -27.01
CA LYS A 122 4.84 -10.95 -28.37
C LYS A 122 6.15 -10.51 -29.02
N PHE A 123 7.09 -10.00 -28.22
CA PHE A 123 8.34 -9.39 -28.70
C PHE A 123 9.58 -10.06 -28.12
N GLY A 124 9.46 -11.32 -27.71
CA GLY A 124 10.50 -12.09 -27.04
C GLY A 124 11.81 -12.28 -27.82
N GLU A 125 11.77 -12.10 -29.14
CA GLU A 125 12.94 -12.19 -30.03
C GLU A 125 13.83 -10.94 -29.98
N LEU A 126 13.35 -9.83 -29.40
CA LEU A 126 14.14 -8.61 -29.29
C LEU A 126 15.40 -8.81 -28.41
N PRO A 127 16.49 -8.09 -28.70
CA PRO A 127 17.68 -8.11 -27.86
C PRO A 127 17.35 -7.67 -26.42
N PRO A 128 17.98 -8.26 -25.39
CA PRO A 128 17.71 -7.95 -23.97
C PRO A 128 17.82 -6.46 -23.63
N ILE A 129 18.74 -5.74 -24.28
CA ILE A 129 18.97 -4.32 -24.05
C ILE A 129 17.77 -3.43 -24.41
N VAL A 130 16.93 -3.89 -25.35
CA VAL A 130 15.69 -3.22 -25.76
C VAL A 130 14.49 -3.82 -25.04
N LEU A 131 14.46 -5.15 -24.90
CA LEU A 131 13.34 -5.87 -24.32
C LEU A 131 13.15 -5.55 -22.84
N ILE A 132 14.22 -5.54 -22.03
CA ILE A 132 14.12 -5.30 -20.58
C ILE A 132 13.55 -3.90 -20.26
N PRO A 133 14.03 -2.78 -20.84
CA PRO A 133 13.40 -1.48 -20.66
C PRO A 133 11.93 -1.45 -21.08
N LEU A 134 11.58 -2.14 -22.17
CA LEU A 134 10.19 -2.21 -22.64
C LEU A 134 9.29 -2.97 -21.67
N LEU A 135 9.77 -4.09 -21.10
CA LEU A 135 9.07 -4.85 -20.05
C LEU A 135 8.83 -3.99 -18.81
N VAL A 136 9.86 -3.28 -18.35
CA VAL A 136 9.76 -2.38 -17.19
C VAL A 136 8.77 -1.25 -17.46
N ALA A 137 8.84 -0.62 -18.63
CA ALA A 137 7.92 0.46 -19.02
C ALA A 137 6.47 -0.04 -19.12
N ALA A 138 6.25 -1.19 -19.75
CA ALA A 138 4.93 -1.79 -19.88
C ALA A 138 4.35 -2.18 -18.51
N GLY A 139 5.16 -2.82 -17.65
CA GLY A 139 4.72 -3.18 -16.31
C GLY A 139 4.41 -1.96 -15.43
N ALA A 140 5.25 -0.93 -15.48
CA ALA A 140 4.99 0.33 -14.79
C ALA A 140 3.72 1.02 -15.31
N LEU A 141 3.49 1.00 -16.62
CA LEU A 141 2.27 1.54 -17.23
C LEU A 141 1.03 0.77 -16.77
N GLY A 142 1.06 -0.57 -16.80
CA GLY A 142 -0.06 -1.40 -16.33
C GLY A 142 -0.40 -1.13 -14.87
N GLY A 143 0.60 -1.10 -13.98
CA GLY A 143 0.40 -0.76 -12.57
C GLY A 143 -0.12 0.67 -12.36
N ALA A 144 0.40 1.64 -13.11
CA ALA A 144 -0.03 3.04 -13.04
C ALA A 144 -1.48 3.21 -13.52
N LEU A 145 -1.87 2.55 -14.61
CA LEU A 145 -3.25 2.55 -15.10
C LEU A 145 -4.19 1.94 -14.06
N TRP A 146 -3.81 0.83 -13.42
CA TRP A 146 -4.63 0.19 -12.39
C TRP A 146 -4.80 1.07 -11.15
N GLY A 147 -3.72 1.71 -10.69
CA GLY A 147 -3.78 2.70 -9.62
C GLY A 147 -4.62 3.93 -10.00
N ALA A 148 -4.56 4.36 -11.26
CA ALA A 148 -5.36 5.47 -11.76
C ALA A 148 -6.87 5.16 -11.73
N VAL A 149 -7.30 3.91 -11.96
CA VAL A 149 -8.71 3.53 -11.83
C VAL A 149 -9.22 3.77 -10.40
N VAL A 150 -8.45 3.39 -9.38
CA VAL A 150 -8.78 3.66 -7.97
C VAL A 150 -8.84 5.17 -7.72
N GLY A 151 -7.84 5.92 -8.17
CA GLY A 151 -7.79 7.37 -8.00
C GLY A 151 -8.94 8.10 -8.71
N LEU A 152 -9.34 7.63 -9.89
CA LEU A 152 -10.40 8.22 -10.71
C LEU A 152 -11.78 7.97 -10.09
N THR A 153 -12.04 6.73 -9.66
CA THR A 153 -13.30 6.39 -8.98
C THR A 153 -13.48 7.19 -7.69
N ARG A 154 -12.38 7.48 -6.98
CA ARG A 154 -12.39 8.44 -5.88
C ARG A 154 -12.69 9.87 -6.33
N ALA A 155 -11.98 10.36 -7.33
CA ALA A 155 -12.05 11.75 -7.77
C ALA A 155 -13.45 12.11 -8.32
N ILE A 156 -14.05 11.19 -9.07
CA ILE A 156 -15.35 11.42 -9.72
C ILE A 156 -16.51 11.00 -8.82
N ALA A 157 -16.48 9.77 -8.29
CA ALA A 157 -17.62 9.19 -7.57
C ALA A 157 -17.51 9.29 -6.05
N GLY A 158 -16.37 9.73 -5.50
CA GLY A 158 -16.19 9.88 -4.05
C GLY A 158 -16.14 8.56 -3.28
N LEU A 159 -15.89 7.43 -3.95
CA LEU A 159 -15.81 6.11 -3.33
C LEU A 159 -14.67 6.03 -2.31
N ASN A 160 -14.77 5.10 -1.36
CA ASN A 160 -13.67 4.82 -0.42
C ASN A 160 -12.56 4.05 -1.15
N GLU A 161 -11.37 4.66 -1.21
CA GLU A 161 -10.17 4.13 -1.87
C GLU A 161 -9.74 2.78 -1.30
N THR A 162 -9.96 2.56 -0.01
CA THR A 162 -9.62 1.31 0.68
C THR A 162 -10.45 0.16 0.12
N ILE A 163 -11.77 0.36 0.02
CA ILE A 163 -12.70 -0.67 -0.46
C ILE A 163 -12.52 -0.87 -1.96
N SER A 164 -12.44 0.22 -2.75
CA SER A 164 -12.30 0.10 -4.20
C SER A 164 -10.98 -0.56 -4.60
N SER A 165 -9.87 -0.22 -3.95
CA SER A 165 -8.57 -0.83 -4.22
C SER A 165 -8.52 -2.31 -3.81
N LEU A 166 -9.14 -2.69 -2.70
CA LEU A 166 -9.27 -4.09 -2.29
C LEU A 166 -10.12 -4.91 -3.28
N LEU A 167 -11.28 -4.39 -3.69
CA LEU A 167 -12.16 -5.07 -4.64
C LEU A 167 -11.50 -5.24 -6.01
N LEU A 168 -10.74 -4.24 -6.45
CA LEU A 168 -9.99 -4.31 -7.70
C LEU A 168 -8.86 -5.35 -7.67
N ASN A 169 -8.28 -5.70 -6.51
CA ASN A 169 -7.30 -6.80 -6.46
C ASN A 169 -7.91 -8.11 -6.95
N TYR A 170 -9.13 -8.45 -6.51
CA TYR A 170 -9.81 -9.66 -6.96
C TYR A 170 -10.06 -9.66 -8.46
N ILE A 171 -10.46 -8.52 -9.03
CA ILE A 171 -10.65 -8.37 -10.47
C ILE A 171 -9.33 -8.60 -11.21
N ALA A 172 -8.21 -8.04 -10.73
CA ALA A 172 -6.91 -8.24 -11.35
C ALA A 172 -6.49 -9.71 -11.36
N ILE A 173 -6.71 -10.43 -10.26
CA ILE A 173 -6.43 -11.88 -10.16
C ILE A 173 -7.28 -12.66 -11.18
N LEU A 174 -8.58 -12.36 -11.26
CA LEU A 174 -9.49 -13.03 -12.22
C LEU A 174 -9.13 -12.74 -13.68
N ILE A 175 -8.60 -11.55 -13.99
CA ILE A 175 -8.11 -11.24 -15.35
C ILE A 175 -6.90 -12.12 -15.68
N VAL A 176 -5.95 -12.27 -14.75
CA VAL A 176 -4.80 -13.17 -14.94
C VAL A 176 -5.28 -14.61 -15.15
N ASP A 177 -6.20 -15.07 -14.32
CA ASP A 177 -6.77 -16.42 -14.40
C ASP A 177 -7.43 -16.67 -15.77
N MET A 178 -8.22 -15.72 -16.26
CA MET A 178 -8.84 -15.75 -17.58
C MET A 178 -7.80 -15.83 -18.71
N LEU A 179 -6.71 -15.06 -18.62
CA LEU A 179 -5.68 -15.05 -19.65
C LEU A 179 -4.93 -16.38 -19.73
N VAL A 180 -4.56 -16.93 -18.58
CA VAL A 180 -3.77 -18.15 -18.48
C VAL A 180 -4.58 -19.41 -18.82
N HIS A 181 -5.89 -19.41 -18.55
CA HIS A 181 -6.79 -20.47 -19.02
C HIS A 181 -7.23 -20.30 -20.48
N GLY A 182 -7.20 -19.08 -21.00
CA GLY A 182 -7.64 -18.74 -22.35
C GLY A 182 -6.48 -18.46 -23.31
N PRO A 183 -6.34 -17.21 -23.79
CA PRO A 183 -5.48 -16.89 -24.94
C PRO A 183 -3.98 -17.07 -24.70
N TRP A 184 -3.52 -17.07 -23.45
CA TRP A 184 -2.08 -17.15 -23.15
C TRP A 184 -1.64 -18.55 -22.73
N LYS A 185 -2.57 -19.50 -22.66
CA LYS A 185 -2.27 -20.89 -22.34
C LYS A 185 -1.25 -21.45 -23.32
N ASP A 186 -0.20 -22.10 -22.80
CA ASP A 186 0.78 -22.78 -23.64
C ASP A 186 0.11 -23.94 -24.41
N PRO A 187 0.08 -23.93 -25.75
CA PRO A 187 -0.45 -25.04 -26.55
C PRO A 187 0.40 -26.31 -26.46
N SER A 188 1.69 -26.17 -26.12
CA SER A 188 2.67 -27.26 -26.10
C SER A 188 2.87 -27.85 -24.70
N GLY A 189 2.34 -27.16 -23.68
CA GLY A 189 2.46 -27.56 -22.29
C GLY A 189 1.50 -28.68 -21.91
N PRO A 190 1.75 -29.37 -20.79
CA PRO A 190 0.71 -30.15 -20.12
C PRO A 190 -0.54 -29.26 -19.92
N ASN A 191 -1.75 -29.85 -19.90
CA ASN A 191 -3.04 -29.15 -19.83
C ASN A 191 -3.31 -28.38 -18.50
N TRP A 192 -2.26 -27.82 -17.91
CA TRP A 192 -2.26 -26.93 -16.78
C TRP A 192 -2.37 -25.48 -17.23
N ALA A 193 -2.80 -24.62 -16.30
CA ALA A 193 -2.96 -23.20 -16.54
C ALA A 193 -1.62 -22.48 -16.32
N TYR A 194 -0.77 -22.48 -17.36
CA TYR A 194 0.44 -21.67 -17.42
C TYR A 194 0.63 -21.09 -18.81
N THR A 195 1.32 -19.94 -18.89
CA THR A 195 1.73 -19.39 -20.18
C THR A 195 2.92 -20.14 -20.74
N ALA A 196 3.22 -19.93 -22.02
CA ALA A 196 4.50 -20.34 -22.58
C ALA A 196 5.65 -19.74 -21.76
N GLU A 197 6.74 -20.48 -21.62
CA GLU A 197 7.94 -20.02 -20.92
C GLU A 197 8.50 -18.78 -21.62
N PHE A 198 8.89 -17.77 -20.83
CA PHE A 198 9.47 -16.57 -21.39
C PHE A 198 10.86 -16.86 -21.98
N PRO A 199 11.22 -16.24 -23.11
CA PRO A 199 12.55 -16.43 -23.68
C PRO A 199 13.62 -15.90 -22.73
N VAL A 200 14.82 -16.47 -22.80
CA VAL A 200 15.96 -16.06 -21.97
C VAL A 200 16.25 -14.55 -22.08
N ASN A 201 15.97 -13.94 -23.24
CA ASN A 201 16.12 -12.50 -23.46
C ASN A 201 15.19 -11.63 -22.58
N ALA A 202 14.05 -12.17 -22.15
CA ALA A 202 13.10 -11.51 -21.27
C ALA A 202 13.44 -11.70 -19.78
N HIS A 203 14.46 -12.50 -19.45
CA HIS A 203 14.87 -12.71 -18.08
C HIS A 203 15.81 -11.58 -17.61
N LEU A 204 15.51 -11.00 -16.46
CA LEU A 204 16.42 -10.09 -15.78
C LEU A 204 17.71 -10.84 -15.42
N ALA A 205 18.86 -10.25 -15.72
CA ALA A 205 20.14 -10.81 -15.33
C ALA A 205 20.23 -10.98 -13.82
N THR A 206 20.93 -12.03 -13.40
CA THR A 206 21.18 -12.35 -11.98
C THR A 206 22.63 -12.10 -11.60
N PHE A 207 22.88 -11.84 -10.31
CA PHE A 207 24.22 -11.58 -9.82
C PHE A 207 24.96 -12.87 -9.48
N GLY A 208 26.12 -13.09 -10.10
CA GLY A 208 27.14 -14.05 -9.63
C GLY A 208 26.66 -15.48 -9.44
N GLY A 209 25.72 -15.97 -10.25
CA GLY A 209 25.13 -17.31 -10.12
C GLY A 209 24.12 -17.48 -8.98
N SER A 210 23.79 -16.40 -8.26
CA SER A 210 22.69 -16.38 -7.28
C SER A 210 21.34 -16.18 -7.97
N ARG A 211 20.24 -16.30 -7.21
CA ARG A 211 18.90 -15.96 -7.68
C ARG A 211 18.58 -14.47 -7.62
N ILE A 212 19.47 -13.65 -7.03
CA ILE A 212 19.26 -12.21 -6.90
C ILE A 212 19.27 -11.59 -8.30
N SER A 213 18.12 -11.08 -8.72
CA SER A 213 17.95 -10.42 -10.01
C SER A 213 18.33 -8.94 -9.93
N LEU A 214 18.60 -8.32 -11.08
CA LEU A 214 18.71 -6.86 -11.20
C LEU A 214 17.44 -6.10 -10.74
N GLY A 215 16.34 -6.80 -10.46
CA GLY A 215 15.14 -6.28 -9.81
C GLY A 215 15.44 -5.46 -8.55
N ILE A 216 16.48 -5.83 -7.79
CA ILE A 216 16.88 -5.10 -6.59
C ILE A 216 17.32 -3.67 -6.90
N ILE A 217 17.96 -3.43 -8.06
CA ILE A 217 18.36 -2.09 -8.48
C ILE A 217 17.12 -1.23 -8.69
N PHE A 218 16.08 -1.76 -9.36
CA PHE A 218 14.83 -1.04 -9.57
C PHE A 218 14.13 -0.69 -8.25
N ALA A 219 14.12 -1.61 -7.28
CA ALA A 219 13.59 -1.34 -5.95
C ALA A 219 14.37 -0.21 -5.24
N LEU A 220 15.70 -0.28 -5.22
CA LEU A 220 16.54 0.74 -4.59
C LEU A 220 16.43 2.11 -5.26
N VAL A 221 16.43 2.14 -6.60
CA VAL A 221 16.19 3.37 -7.37
C VAL A 221 14.81 3.94 -7.04
N SER A 222 13.77 3.12 -6.94
CA SER A 222 12.43 3.58 -6.58
C SER A 222 12.37 4.17 -5.17
N VAL A 223 13.06 3.58 -4.20
CA VAL A 223 13.20 4.13 -2.84
C VAL A 223 13.94 5.47 -2.86
N ALA A 224 15.03 5.56 -3.62
CA ALA A 224 15.79 6.80 -3.77
C ALA A 224 14.94 7.91 -4.43
N LEU A 225 14.17 7.58 -5.48
CA LEU A 225 13.24 8.50 -6.12
C LEU A 225 12.13 8.96 -5.18
N TYR A 226 11.57 8.05 -4.37
CA TYR A 226 10.61 8.40 -3.33
C TYR A 226 11.21 9.38 -2.31
N PHE A 227 12.41 9.10 -1.80
CA PHE A 227 13.10 9.99 -0.88
C PHE A 227 13.34 11.37 -1.52
N TRP A 228 13.85 11.39 -2.75
CA TRP A 228 14.11 12.61 -3.50
C TRP A 228 12.83 13.44 -3.73
N LEU A 229 11.75 12.78 -4.15
CA LEU A 229 10.43 13.39 -4.36
C LEU A 229 9.95 14.12 -3.10
N PHE A 230 9.97 13.46 -1.94
CA PHE A 230 9.45 14.05 -0.71
C PHE A 230 10.38 15.06 -0.04
N ARG A 231 11.70 14.91 -0.24
CA ARG A 231 12.70 15.78 0.38
C ARG A 231 12.97 17.06 -0.39
N PHE A 232 12.95 17.01 -1.73
CA PHE A 232 13.44 18.09 -2.58
C PHE A 232 12.40 18.69 -3.53
N THR A 233 11.22 18.08 -3.73
CA THR A 233 10.24 18.61 -4.69
C THR A 233 9.09 19.38 -4.04
N ARG A 234 8.53 20.35 -4.79
CA ARG A 234 7.33 21.10 -4.41
C ARG A 234 6.10 20.18 -4.29
N TRP A 235 6.03 19.12 -5.10
CA TRP A 235 4.94 18.15 -5.07
C TRP A 235 4.94 17.37 -3.75
N GLY A 236 6.10 16.83 -3.36
CA GLY A 236 6.24 16.13 -2.09
C GLY A 236 5.96 17.02 -0.88
N TYR A 237 6.32 18.30 -0.93
CA TYR A 237 5.94 19.27 0.11
C TYR A 237 4.41 19.47 0.18
N LYS A 238 3.74 19.72 -0.95
CA LYS A 238 2.28 19.89 -1.01
C LYS A 238 1.54 18.67 -0.49
N MET A 239 1.99 17.46 -0.84
CA MET A 239 1.39 16.21 -0.37
C MET A 239 1.48 16.10 1.16
N ARG A 240 2.66 16.34 1.74
CA ARG A 240 2.85 16.28 3.20
C ARG A 240 2.01 17.29 3.97
N VAL A 241 1.89 18.52 3.47
CA VAL A 241 1.06 19.54 4.12
C VAL A 241 -0.42 19.15 4.05
N THR A 242 -0.86 18.64 2.89
CA THR A 242 -2.25 18.21 2.70
C THR A 242 -2.65 17.06 3.63
N GLY A 243 -1.77 16.06 3.83
CA GLY A 243 -2.05 14.95 4.75
C GLY A 243 -1.85 15.27 6.23
N GLY A 244 -1.03 16.27 6.58
CA GLY A 244 -0.68 16.60 7.97
C GLY A 244 -1.63 17.57 8.67
N ASN A 245 -2.18 18.56 7.96
CA ASN A 245 -3.18 19.47 8.50
C ASN A 245 -4.11 20.01 7.39
N PRO A 246 -5.36 19.53 7.29
CA PRO A 246 -6.32 19.98 6.28
C PRO A 246 -6.60 21.49 6.32
N GLU A 247 -6.51 22.12 7.50
CA GLU A 247 -6.77 23.54 7.73
C GLU A 247 -5.57 24.42 7.32
N ALA A 248 -4.34 23.94 7.50
CA ALA A 248 -3.18 24.59 6.89
C ALA A 248 -3.16 24.43 5.37
N ALA A 249 -3.74 23.34 4.85
CA ALA A 249 -3.84 23.09 3.41
C ALA A 249 -4.85 24.01 2.71
N SER A 250 -5.92 24.45 3.38
CA SER A 250 -6.88 25.42 2.81
C SER A 250 -6.26 26.83 2.71
N LEU A 251 -5.44 27.24 3.68
CA LEU A 251 -4.71 28.51 3.66
C LEU A 251 -3.66 28.61 2.54
N LEU A 252 -3.18 27.47 2.04
CA LEU A 252 -2.18 27.37 0.96
C LEU A 252 -2.80 27.27 -0.45
N ARG A 253 -4.13 27.38 -0.63
CA ARG A 253 -4.79 26.94 -1.88
C ARG A 253 -5.19 28.01 -2.90
N HIS A 254 -4.71 27.72 -4.11
CA HIS A 254 -5.23 28.06 -5.44
C HIS A 254 -6.58 27.39 -5.76
N PRO A 255 -7.34 27.89 -6.77
CA PRO A 255 -8.79 27.73 -6.90
C PRO A 255 -9.23 26.44 -7.61
N GLY A 256 -9.18 25.29 -6.92
CA GLY A 256 -9.58 24.01 -7.53
C GLY A 256 -10.28 22.97 -6.63
N GLN A 257 -10.59 23.28 -5.36
CA GLN A 257 -11.18 22.29 -4.44
C GLN A 257 -12.52 22.69 -3.79
N SER A 258 -13.29 23.61 -4.39
CA SER A 258 -14.59 24.08 -3.86
C SER A 258 -15.70 23.02 -3.76
N VAL A 259 -15.46 21.79 -4.26
CA VAL A 259 -16.42 20.68 -4.18
C VAL A 259 -16.16 19.76 -2.97
N TYR A 260 -14.93 19.75 -2.42
CA TYR A 260 -14.57 18.84 -1.32
C TYR A 260 -14.89 19.39 0.08
N ASP A 261 -14.78 20.71 0.29
CA ASP A 261 -15.07 21.31 1.61
C ASP A 261 -16.54 21.12 2.01
N ARG A 262 -17.49 21.21 1.07
CA ARG A 262 -18.92 21.00 1.35
C ARG A 262 -19.27 19.61 1.90
N ARG A 263 -18.47 18.59 1.62
CA ARG A 263 -18.69 17.21 2.12
C ARG A 263 -17.89 16.90 3.37
N LEU A 264 -16.75 17.55 3.60
CA LEU A 264 -16.11 17.55 4.91
C LEU A 264 -16.94 18.28 5.94
N ASP A 265 -17.69 19.31 5.55
CA ASP A 265 -18.71 19.94 6.39
C ASP A 265 -19.90 19.01 6.68
N ALA A 266 -20.30 18.18 5.72
CA ALA A 266 -21.32 17.15 5.95
C ALA A 266 -20.82 16.04 6.91
N TRP A 267 -19.54 15.68 6.87
CA TRP A 267 -18.92 14.78 7.84
C TRP A 267 -18.65 15.44 9.20
N ARG A 268 -18.35 16.75 9.24
CA ARG A 268 -18.29 17.54 10.48
C ARG A 268 -19.67 17.70 11.12
N GLY A 269 -20.74 17.77 10.32
CA GLY A 269 -22.14 17.73 10.77
C GLY A 269 -22.61 16.35 11.23
N LEU A 270 -21.88 15.29 10.87
CA LEU A 270 -22.06 13.92 11.40
C LEU A 270 -21.12 13.62 12.58
N ARG A 271 -20.38 14.61 13.11
CA ARG A 271 -19.88 14.47 14.48
C ARG A 271 -21.11 14.37 15.37
N TRP A 272 -21.25 13.20 15.95
CA TRP A 272 -22.00 12.94 17.17
C TRP A 272 -22.02 14.22 18.01
N ASN A 273 -23.19 14.85 18.10
CA ASN A 273 -23.42 15.94 19.02
C ASN A 273 -23.28 15.31 20.42
N CYS A 274 -22.06 15.27 20.95
CA CYS A 274 -21.84 15.13 22.38
C CYS A 274 -22.43 16.41 22.95
N GLY A 275 -23.74 16.37 23.19
CA GLY A 275 -24.49 17.48 23.72
C GLY A 275 -23.76 18.04 24.93
N ASP A 276 -23.62 19.35 24.91
CA ASP A 276 -23.34 20.16 26.08
C ASP A 276 -24.25 19.67 27.21
N GLY A 277 -23.65 19.48 28.39
CA GLY A 277 -24.17 18.69 29.49
C GLY A 277 -25.67 18.89 29.79
N GLY A 278 -26.40 17.79 29.80
CA GLY A 278 -27.74 17.69 30.36
C GLY A 278 -27.94 16.27 30.89
N SER A 279 -28.05 16.14 32.20
CA SER A 279 -28.30 14.87 32.89
C SER A 279 -29.56 14.19 32.36
N HIS A 280 -29.48 12.93 31.92
CA HIS A 280 -30.40 11.89 32.35
C HIS A 280 -29.92 10.53 31.83
N ARG A 281 -29.92 9.56 32.76
CA ARG A 281 -29.93 8.14 32.44
C ARG A 281 -31.14 7.86 31.55
N ASP A 282 -31.06 6.80 30.74
CA ASP A 282 -32.13 6.22 29.92
C ASP A 282 -32.09 6.59 28.43
N SER A 283 -31.27 5.88 27.67
CA SER A 283 -31.61 5.40 26.30
C SER A 283 -30.47 4.53 25.73
N VAL A 284 -30.24 3.39 26.38
CA VAL A 284 -29.68 2.20 25.72
C VAL A 284 -30.82 1.58 24.93
N ALA A 285 -30.97 1.87 23.63
CA ALA A 285 -31.69 1.03 22.66
C ALA A 285 -31.71 1.62 21.24
N ALA A 286 -31.61 0.72 20.27
CA ALA A 286 -32.05 0.84 18.87
C ALA A 286 -31.14 1.54 17.86
N ALA A 287 -30.08 0.83 17.46
CA ALA A 287 -29.70 0.74 16.05
C ALA A 287 -29.77 -0.74 15.64
N ARG A 288 -30.97 -1.16 15.21
CA ARG A 288 -31.19 -2.44 14.54
C ARG A 288 -30.45 -2.41 13.19
N TRP A 289 -29.49 -3.30 13.02
CA TRP A 289 -28.94 -3.65 11.72
C TRP A 289 -29.88 -4.68 11.09
N ASN A 290 -30.64 -4.27 10.07
CA ASN A 290 -31.31 -5.22 9.19
C ASN A 290 -30.37 -5.47 8.00
N PHE A 291 -29.79 -6.68 7.98
CA PHE A 291 -29.50 -7.42 6.77
C PHE A 291 -30.70 -8.31 6.44
#